data_AF-A0A1F7T170-F1
#
_entry.id   AF-A0A1F7T170-F1
#
_cell.length_a   1.000
_cell.length_b   1.000
_cell.length_c   1.000
_cell.angle_alpha   90.00
_cell.angle_beta   90.00
_cell.angle_gamma   90.00
#
_symmetry.space_group_name_H-M   'P 1'
#
loop_
_entity.id
_entity.type
_entity.pdbx_description
1 polymer ?
#
loop_
_entity_poly.entity_id
_entity_poly.type
_entity_poly.pdbx_seq_one_letter_code
_entity_poly.pdbx_strand_id
1 'polypeptide(L)'
;MVPAAGGEDVAQALLRRAEEDGELFERLRELCGRELRCLALPGLDGLDAVLAEKEGLLRRLDERAAQAAPLWERLRGGEGEDARRADLQRRVDGIREKIGEIQRIEAEIALGVDKRRREVRGSFSSLGRVGKAMDAYRPSRVYDPRFLDRKG
;
A
#
# COMPACT_ATOMS: atom_id res chain seq x y z
N MET A 1 -8.13 -54.28 2.70
CA MET A 1 -7.98 -52.99 2.01
C MET A 1 -9.22 -52.18 2.29
N VAL A 2 -9.16 -51.26 3.24
CA VAL A 2 -10.26 -50.34 3.54
C VAL A 2 -10.11 -49.17 2.57
N PRO A 3 -11.14 -48.78 1.79
CA PRO A 3 -11.08 -47.56 1.01
C PRO A 3 -10.99 -46.40 1.99
N ALA A 4 -9.89 -45.65 1.97
CA ALA A 4 -9.76 -44.45 2.79
C ALA A 4 -10.89 -43.50 2.40
N ALA A 5 -11.73 -43.20 3.39
CA ALA A 5 -12.84 -42.28 3.30
C ALA A 5 -12.39 -40.94 2.67
N GLY A 6 -13.27 -40.33 1.87
CA GLY A 6 -13.06 -39.07 1.15
C GLY A 6 -12.78 -37.84 2.03
N GLY A 7 -11.61 -37.82 2.67
CA GLY A 7 -10.96 -36.61 3.14
C GLY A 7 -10.26 -35.93 1.96
N GLU A 8 -10.52 -34.64 1.77
CA GLU A 8 -9.80 -33.81 0.80
C GLU A 8 -8.28 -33.97 1.01
N ASP A 9 -7.58 -34.35 -0.04
CA ASP A 9 -6.14 -34.50 -0.03
C ASP A 9 -5.45 -33.16 0.31
N VAL A 10 -4.41 -33.19 1.13
CA VAL A 10 -3.73 -31.96 1.62
C VAL A 10 -3.18 -31.14 0.45
N ALA A 11 -2.62 -31.80 -0.57
CA ALA A 11 -2.10 -31.13 -1.75
C ALA A 11 -3.23 -30.47 -2.57
N GLN A 12 -4.40 -31.12 -2.66
CA GLN A 12 -5.59 -30.56 -3.33
C GLN A 12 -6.15 -29.34 -2.57
N ALA A 13 -6.25 -29.41 -1.24
CA ALA A 13 -6.71 -28.30 -0.42
C ALA A 13 -5.78 -27.07 -0.54
N LEU A 14 -4.46 -27.31 -0.55
CA LEU A 14 -3.46 -26.25 -0.77
C LEU A 14 -3.52 -25.69 -2.19
N LEU A 15 -3.75 -26.53 -3.20
CA LEU A 15 -3.85 -26.09 -4.59
C LEU A 15 -5.03 -25.13 -4.76
N ARG A 16 -6.21 -25.47 -4.24
CA ARG A 16 -7.39 -24.57 -4.27
C ARG A 16 -7.11 -23.26 -3.54
N ARG A 17 -6.46 -23.32 -2.37
CA ARG A 17 -6.06 -22.10 -1.64
C ARG A 17 -5.10 -21.24 -2.44
N ALA A 18 -4.10 -21.83 -3.09
CA ALA A 18 -3.15 -21.11 -3.94
C ALA A 18 -3.82 -20.55 -5.22
N GLU A 19 -4.88 -21.17 -5.72
CA GLU A 19 -5.69 -20.61 -6.79
C GLU A 19 -6.36 -19.31 -6.36
N GLU A 20 -7.12 -19.37 -5.26
CA GLU A 20 -7.79 -18.22 -4.65
C GLU A 20 -6.81 -17.12 -4.23
N ASP A 21 -5.69 -17.48 -3.58
CA ASP A 21 -4.66 -16.51 -3.17
C ASP A 21 -4.04 -15.81 -4.39
N GLY A 22 -3.87 -16.54 -5.49
CA GLY A 22 -3.39 -15.96 -6.75
C GLY A 22 -4.32 -14.88 -7.32
N GLU A 23 -5.63 -14.98 -7.11
CA GLU A 23 -6.59 -13.93 -7.48
C GLU A 23 -6.53 -12.74 -6.53
N LEU A 24 -6.32 -12.98 -5.22
CA LEU A 24 -6.15 -11.91 -4.24
C LEU A 24 -4.87 -11.11 -4.49
N PHE A 25 -3.76 -11.77 -4.84
CA PHE A 25 -2.52 -11.07 -5.21
C PHE A 25 -2.67 -10.29 -6.53
N GLU A 26 -3.45 -10.81 -7.48
CA GLU A 26 -3.78 -10.06 -8.70
C GLU A 26 -4.56 -8.79 -8.36
N ARG A 27 -5.57 -8.90 -7.50
CA ARG A 27 -6.33 -7.75 -7.03
C ARG A 27 -5.47 -6.75 -6.27
N LEU A 28 -4.53 -7.22 -5.46
CA LEU A 28 -3.58 -6.37 -4.75
C LEU A 28 -2.71 -5.58 -5.74
N ARG A 29 -2.20 -6.24 -6.79
CA ARG A 29 -1.45 -5.60 -7.87
C ARG A 29 -2.26 -4.49 -8.54
N GLU A 30 -3.53 -4.72 -8.84
CA GLU A 30 -4.42 -3.70 -9.40
C GLU A 30 -4.58 -2.49 -8.47
N LEU A 31 -4.71 -2.73 -7.15
CA LEU A 31 -4.81 -1.68 -6.15
C LEU A 31 -3.54 -0.85 -6.05
N CYS A 32 -2.37 -1.48 -6.03
CA CYS A 32 -1.09 -0.78 -6.08
C CYS A 32 -0.99 0.10 -7.35
N GLY A 33 -1.42 -0.42 -8.51
CA GLY A 33 -1.48 0.36 -9.74
C GLY A 33 -2.47 1.55 -9.68
N ARG A 34 -3.60 1.40 -8.99
CA ARG A 34 -4.56 2.49 -8.74
C ARG A 34 -3.97 3.55 -7.80
N GLU A 35 -3.33 3.12 -6.72
CA GLU A 35 -2.65 3.99 -5.76
C GLU A 35 -1.61 4.87 -6.44
N LEU A 36 -0.77 4.26 -7.29
CA LEU A 36 0.23 4.98 -8.08
C LEU A 36 -0.40 6.06 -8.98
N ARG A 37 -1.53 5.75 -9.62
CA ARG A 37 -2.28 6.74 -10.43
C ARG A 37 -2.86 7.86 -9.56
N CYS A 38 -3.41 7.56 -8.39
CA CYS A 38 -3.91 8.57 -7.45
C CYS A 38 -2.79 9.54 -7.01
N LEU A 39 -1.57 9.04 -6.78
CA LEU A 39 -0.42 9.88 -6.42
C LEU A 39 -0.01 10.86 -7.52
N ALA A 40 -0.26 10.52 -8.79
CA ALA A 40 -0.02 11.39 -9.93
C ALA A 40 -1.07 12.51 -10.08
N LEU A 41 -2.26 12.37 -9.47
CA LEU A 41 -3.31 13.37 -9.53
C LEU A 41 -3.09 14.48 -8.50
N PRO A 42 -3.29 15.77 -8.85
CA PRO A 42 -3.08 16.90 -7.95
C PRO A 42 -3.80 16.80 -6.60
N GLY A 43 -5.04 16.31 -6.60
CA GLY A 43 -5.92 16.23 -5.42
C GLY A 43 -5.87 14.91 -4.65
N LEU A 44 -5.09 13.92 -5.10
CA LEU A 44 -5.09 12.56 -4.53
C LEU A 44 -6.49 11.89 -4.53
N ASP A 45 -7.32 12.25 -5.51
CA ASP A 45 -8.71 11.80 -5.59
C ASP A 45 -8.81 10.27 -5.56
N GLY A 46 -9.61 9.74 -4.64
CA GLY A 46 -9.84 8.31 -4.47
C GLY A 46 -8.71 7.53 -3.76
N LEU A 47 -7.64 8.19 -3.31
CA LEU A 47 -6.53 7.53 -2.61
C LEU A 47 -7.00 6.84 -1.32
N ASP A 48 -7.82 7.50 -0.49
CA ASP A 48 -8.31 6.94 0.77
C ASP A 48 -9.11 5.64 0.57
N ALA A 49 -9.94 5.61 -0.48
CA ALA A 49 -10.73 4.42 -0.82
C ALA A 49 -9.83 3.27 -1.28
N VAL A 50 -8.80 3.56 -2.08
CA VAL A 50 -7.82 2.56 -2.52
C VAL A 50 -7.01 2.01 -1.34
N LEU A 51 -6.56 2.87 -0.43
CA LEU A 51 -5.80 2.47 0.76
C LEU A 51 -6.65 1.59 1.70
N ALA A 52 -7.91 1.96 1.92
CA ALA A 52 -8.83 1.15 2.72
C ALA A 52 -9.10 -0.24 2.09
N GLU A 53 -9.30 -0.31 0.77
CA GLU A 53 -9.48 -1.58 0.04
C GLU A 53 -8.22 -2.44 0.13
N LYS A 54 -7.03 -1.83 -0.02
CA LYS A 54 -5.73 -2.50 0.08
C LYS A 54 -5.46 -3.04 1.48
N GLU A 55 -5.74 -2.27 2.53
CA GLU A 55 -5.59 -2.72 3.92
C GLU A 55 -6.51 -3.91 4.24
N GLY A 56 -7.78 -3.85 3.81
CA GLY A 56 -8.71 -4.97 3.96
C GLY A 56 -8.23 -6.23 3.25
N LEU A 57 -7.68 -6.09 2.04
CA LEU A 57 -7.15 -7.20 1.27
C LEU A 57 -5.90 -7.83 1.90
N LEU A 58 -4.98 -7.00 2.42
CA LEU A 58 -3.79 -7.47 3.13
C LEU A 58 -4.14 -8.28 4.38
N ARG A 59 -5.09 -7.79 5.20
CA ARG A 59 -5.57 -8.55 6.37
C ARG A 59 -6.16 -9.90 5.98
N ARG A 60 -6.94 -9.96 4.89
CA ARG A 60 -7.50 -11.21 4.38
C ARG A 60 -6.40 -12.18 3.90
N LEU A 61 -5.34 -11.67 3.28
CA LEU A 61 -4.18 -12.49 2.88
C LEU A 61 -3.45 -13.05 4.10
N ASP A 62 -3.25 -12.25 5.15
CA ASP A 62 -2.61 -12.69 6.39
C ASP A 62 -3.43 -13.79 7.10
N GLU A 63 -4.74 -13.60 7.21
CA GLU A 63 -5.65 -14.61 7.78
C GLU A 63 -5.59 -15.93 7.00
N ARG A 64 -5.56 -15.85 5.67
CA ARG A 64 -5.49 -17.04 4.81
C ARG A 64 -4.14 -17.73 4.90
N ALA A 65 -3.05 -16.98 4.99
CA ALA A 65 -1.71 -17.52 5.22
C ALA A 65 -1.64 -18.29 6.56
N ALA A 66 -2.22 -17.72 7.63
CA ALA A 66 -2.31 -18.39 8.92
C ALA A 66 -3.12 -19.70 8.86
N GLN A 67 -4.23 -19.72 8.13
CA GLN A 67 -5.04 -20.93 7.91
C GLN A 67 -4.34 -21.98 7.04
N ALA A 68 -3.49 -21.56 6.10
CA ALA A 68 -2.75 -22.46 5.22
C ALA A 68 -1.52 -23.07 5.91
N ALA A 69 -0.94 -22.40 6.91
CA ALA A 69 0.24 -22.86 7.65
C ALA A 69 0.19 -24.33 8.11
N PRO A 70 -0.87 -24.82 8.80
CA PRO A 70 -0.94 -26.23 9.21
C PRO A 70 -0.99 -27.21 8.03
N LEU A 71 -1.58 -26.83 6.90
CA LEU A 71 -1.62 -27.66 5.70
C LEU A 71 -0.22 -27.77 5.07
N TRP A 72 0.55 -26.68 5.08
CA TRP A 72 1.94 -26.67 4.62
C TRP A 72 2.86 -27.54 5.49
N GLU A 73 2.63 -27.59 6.81
CA GLU A 73 3.38 -28.50 7.69
C GLU A 73 3.06 -29.97 7.40
N ARG A 74 1.78 -30.30 7.18
CA ARG A 74 1.36 -31.67 6.81
C ARG A 74 1.94 -32.10 5.46
N LEU A 75 1.92 -31.21 4.46
CA LEU A 75 2.54 -31.47 3.15
C LEU A 75 4.05 -31.74 3.29
N ARG A 76 4.75 -30.96 4.13
CA ARG A 76 6.17 -31.18 4.47
C ARG A 76 6.41 -32.49 5.23
N GLY A 77 5.45 -32.91 6.06
CA GLY A 77 5.43 -34.20 6.73
C GLY A 77 5.23 -35.40 5.81
N GLY A 78 5.07 -35.19 4.49
CA GLY A 78 4.95 -36.24 3.51
C GLY A 78 3.52 -36.58 3.13
N GLU A 79 2.51 -35.90 3.67
CA GLU A 79 1.12 -36.09 3.24
C GLU A 79 0.89 -35.53 1.82
N GLY A 80 0.12 -36.24 1.01
CA GLY A 80 -0.41 -35.77 -0.27
C GLY A 80 0.29 -36.29 -1.53
N GLU A 81 -0.46 -36.26 -2.64
CA GLU A 81 -0.06 -36.86 -3.93
C GLU A 81 1.04 -36.08 -4.67
N ASP A 82 2.05 -36.77 -5.18
CA ASP A 82 3.21 -36.16 -5.85
C ASP A 82 2.85 -35.36 -7.12
N ALA A 83 1.90 -35.83 -7.93
CA ALA A 83 1.44 -35.10 -9.12
C ALA A 83 0.86 -33.73 -8.75
N ARG A 84 0.09 -33.65 -7.65
CA ARG A 84 -0.51 -32.41 -7.15
C ARG A 84 0.51 -31.48 -6.50
N ARG A 85 1.61 -32.02 -5.96
CA ARG A 85 2.73 -31.21 -5.45
C ARG A 85 3.39 -30.41 -6.56
N ALA A 86 3.56 -30.98 -7.74
CA ALA A 86 4.10 -30.27 -8.90
C ALA A 86 3.18 -29.13 -9.35
N ASP A 87 1.87 -29.36 -9.39
CA ASP A 87 0.87 -28.33 -9.74
C ASP A 87 0.82 -27.20 -8.70
N LEU A 88 0.83 -27.57 -7.42
CA LEU A 88 0.91 -26.63 -6.31
C LEU A 88 2.17 -25.77 -6.40
N GLN A 89 3.33 -26.38 -6.68
CA GLN A 89 4.59 -25.65 -6.82
C GLN A 89 4.51 -24.62 -7.94
N ARG A 90 3.99 -24.99 -9.12
CA ARG A 90 3.76 -24.05 -10.24
C ARG A 90 2.87 -22.89 -9.83
N ARG A 91 1.81 -23.14 -9.04
CA ARG A 91 0.91 -22.08 -8.59
C ARG A 91 1.59 -21.15 -7.58
N VAL A 92 2.36 -21.70 -6.64
CA VAL A 92 3.15 -20.91 -5.68
C VAL A 92 4.18 -20.04 -6.39
N ASP A 93 4.85 -20.55 -7.41
CA ASP A 93 5.82 -19.76 -8.18
C ASP A 93 5.14 -18.61 -8.94
N GLY A 94 3.95 -18.83 -9.49
CA GLY A 94 3.14 -17.75 -10.07
C GLY A 94 2.69 -16.69 -9.05
N ILE A 95 2.40 -17.08 -7.81
CA ILE A 95 2.14 -16.12 -6.72
C ILE A 95 3.41 -15.31 -6.40
N ARG A 96 4.57 -15.96 -6.32
CA ARG A 96 5.85 -15.28 -6.04
C ARG A 96 6.20 -14.26 -7.11
N GLU A 97 5.94 -14.57 -8.38
CA GLU A 97 6.13 -13.63 -9.49
C GLU A 97 5.26 -12.37 -9.29
N LYS A 98 3.97 -12.54 -8.99
CA LYS A 98 3.05 -11.43 -8.68
C LYS A 98 3.51 -10.60 -7.48
N ILE A 99 4.00 -11.24 -6.42
CA ILE A 99 4.59 -10.54 -5.26
C ILE A 99 5.77 -9.67 -5.70
N GLY A 100 6.63 -10.19 -6.58
CA GLY A 100 7.75 -9.43 -7.15
C GLY A 100 7.28 -8.21 -7.95
N GLU A 101 6.21 -8.32 -8.72
CA GLU A 101 5.61 -7.18 -9.42
C GLU A 101 5.02 -6.14 -8.46
N ILE A 102 4.28 -6.59 -7.44
CA ILE A 102 3.73 -5.72 -6.39
C ILE A 102 4.84 -4.92 -5.72
N GLN A 103 5.94 -5.58 -5.34
CA GLN A 103 7.09 -4.93 -4.70
C GLN A 103 7.71 -3.85 -5.58
N ARG A 104 7.76 -4.04 -6.90
CA ARG A 104 8.24 -3.00 -7.84
C ARG A 104 7.30 -1.80 -7.86
N ILE A 105 5.99 -2.03 -7.92
CA ILE A 105 4.99 -0.96 -7.89
C ILE A 105 5.04 -0.20 -6.55
N GLU A 106 5.18 -0.89 -5.42
CA GLU A 106 5.35 -0.27 -4.10
C GLU A 106 6.60 0.61 -4.02
N ALA A 107 7.70 0.20 -4.66
CA ALA A 107 8.90 1.03 -4.74
C ALA A 107 8.65 2.32 -5.55
N GLU A 108 7.90 2.24 -6.64
CA GLU A 108 7.48 3.41 -7.42
C GLU A 108 6.54 4.33 -6.61
N ILE A 109 5.59 3.75 -5.87
CA ILE A 109 4.71 4.48 -4.94
C ILE A 109 5.54 5.24 -3.91
N ALA A 110 6.52 4.59 -3.28
CA ALA A 110 7.39 5.22 -2.28
C ALA A 110 8.15 6.43 -2.86
N LEU A 111 8.69 6.30 -4.07
CA LEU A 111 9.32 7.41 -4.79
C LEU A 111 8.33 8.55 -5.08
N GLY A 112 7.09 8.22 -5.46
CA GLY A 112 6.01 9.17 -5.70
C GLY A 112 5.64 9.96 -4.44
N VAL A 113 5.46 9.27 -3.32
CA VAL A 113 5.19 9.89 -2.00
C VAL A 113 6.31 10.84 -1.60
N ASP A 114 7.58 10.42 -1.75
CA ASP A 114 8.72 11.27 -1.42
C ASP A 114 8.84 12.51 -2.32
N LYS A 115 8.47 12.38 -3.59
CA LYS A 115 8.37 13.53 -4.50
C LYS A 115 7.30 14.51 -4.01
N ARG A 116 6.09 14.04 -3.72
CA ARG A 116 4.99 14.88 -3.20
C ARG A 116 5.36 15.56 -1.89
N ARG A 117 6.01 14.84 -0.98
CA ARG A 117 6.51 15.38 0.29
C ARG A 117 7.50 16.53 0.08
N ARG A 118 8.40 16.41 -0.92
CA ARG A 118 9.35 17.49 -1.28
C ARG A 118 8.64 18.71 -1.87
N GLU A 119 7.65 18.50 -2.74
CA GLU A 119 6.83 19.58 -3.31
C GLU A 119 6.12 20.38 -2.20
N VAL A 120 5.44 19.70 -1.29
CA VAL A 120 4.74 20.32 -0.15
C VAL A 120 5.72 21.11 0.73
N ARG A 121 6.88 20.54 1.07
CA ARG A 121 7.92 21.25 1.82
C ARG A 121 8.43 22.49 1.10
N GLY A 122 8.59 22.41 -0.22
CA GLY A 122 8.95 23.55 -1.07
C GLY A 122 7.92 24.68 -0.96
N SER A 123 6.64 24.34 -1.08
CA SER A 123 5.53 25.29 -0.96
C SER A 123 5.50 25.98 0.41
N PHE A 124 5.66 25.24 1.51
CA PHE A 124 5.75 25.83 2.86
C PHE A 124 6.97 26.75 3.04
N SER A 125 8.11 26.39 2.45
CA SER A 125 9.32 27.21 2.50
C SER A 125 9.15 28.52 1.73
N SER A 126 8.41 28.50 0.62
CA SER A 126 8.05 29.71 -0.13
C SER A 126 7.05 30.57 0.63
N LEU A 127 6.02 29.97 1.24
CA LEU A 127 5.06 30.66 2.10
C LEU A 127 5.77 31.37 3.26
N GLY A 128 6.70 30.71 3.94
CA GLY A 128 7.48 31.30 5.04
C GLY A 128 8.33 32.50 4.58
N ARG A 129 8.86 32.47 3.35
CA ARG A 129 9.56 33.62 2.75
C ARG A 129 8.61 34.79 2.48
N VAL A 130 7.42 34.51 1.95
CA VAL A 130 6.37 35.53 1.73
C VAL A 130 5.92 36.13 3.06
N GLY A 131 5.73 35.33 4.11
CA GLY A 131 5.40 35.81 5.45
C GLY A 131 6.43 36.80 5.99
N LYS A 132 7.73 36.47 5.87
CA LYS A 132 8.82 37.39 6.24
C LYS A 132 8.84 38.66 5.40
N ALA A 133 8.52 38.57 4.11
CA ALA A 133 8.39 39.75 3.26
C ALA A 133 7.20 40.63 3.69
N MET A 134 6.10 40.03 4.11
CA MET A 134 4.94 40.74 4.66
C MET A 134 5.24 41.41 6.00
N ASP A 135 6.11 40.85 6.83
CA ASP A 135 6.59 41.52 8.05
C ASP A 135 7.29 42.85 7.74
N ALA A 136 7.91 43.01 6.57
CA ALA A 136 8.49 44.28 6.13
C ALA A 136 7.44 45.37 5.82
N TYR A 137 6.19 44.96 5.56
CA TYR A 137 5.05 45.86 5.38
C TYR A 137 4.28 46.11 6.70
N ARG A 138 4.72 45.51 7.81
CA ARG A 138 4.11 45.76 9.13
C ARG A 138 4.34 47.25 9.48
N PRO A 139 3.27 48.03 9.74
CA PRO A 139 3.44 49.45 10.03
C PRO A 139 4.31 49.62 11.27
N SER A 140 5.51 50.17 11.09
CA SER A 140 6.50 50.40 12.15
C SER A 140 6.27 51.69 12.93
N ARG A 141 5.10 52.33 12.78
CA ARG A 141 4.77 53.58 13.44
C ARG A 141 3.61 53.41 14.40
N VAL A 142 3.92 53.24 15.67
CA VAL A 142 3.15 53.93 16.70
C VAL A 142 3.43 55.42 16.44
N TYR A 143 2.43 56.15 15.98
CA TYR A 143 2.53 57.60 15.78
C TYR A 143 2.73 58.22 17.16
N ASP A 144 3.89 58.82 17.43
CA ASP A 144 4.11 59.57 18.67
C ASP A 144 3.22 60.83 18.62
N PRO A 145 2.27 61.05 19.55
CA PRO A 145 1.30 62.15 19.48
C PRO A 145 1.92 63.55 19.58
N ARG A 146 3.22 63.67 19.84
CA ARG A 146 3.92 64.93 20.13
C ARG A 146 4.02 65.92 18.97
N PHE A 147 3.55 65.57 17.78
CA PHE A 147 3.56 66.46 16.61
C PHE A 147 2.21 67.14 16.31
N LEU A 148 1.18 66.94 17.13
CA LEU A 148 -0.13 67.58 16.92
C LEU A 148 -0.26 68.97 17.57
N ASP A 149 0.67 69.38 18.44
CA ASP A 149 0.59 70.69 19.11
C ASP A 149 1.56 71.71 18.51
N ARG A 150 1.22 72.24 17.34
CA ARG A 150 1.72 73.57 16.93
C ARG A 150 0.77 74.26 15.96
N LYS A 151 -0.39 74.67 16.48
CA LYS A 151 -1.16 75.85 16.01
C LYS A 151 -2.24 76.18 17.04
N GLY A 152 -1.94 77.17 17.87
CA GLY A 152 -2.80 77.84 18.82
C GLY A 152 -2.10 79.10 19.27
#